data_AF-A0A972H888-F1
#
_entry.id   AF-A0A972H888-F1
#
_cell.length_a   1.000
_cell.length_b   1.000
_cell.length_c   1.000
_cell.angle_alpha   90.00
_cell.angle_beta   90.00
_cell.angle_gamma   90.00
#
_symmetry.space_group_name_H-M   'P 1'
#
loop_
_entity.id
_entity.type
_entity.pdbx_description
1 polymer ?
#
loop_
_entity_poly.entity_id
_entity_poly.type
_entity_poly.pdbx_seq_one_letter_code
_entity_poly.pdbx_strand_id
1 'polypeptide(L)' 'FEADIAKLAAAGITQGCNPPTNDRFCPDDSVTRGQMAAFLNRAANISSS' A
#
# COMPACT_ATOMS: atom_id res chain seq x y z
N PHE A 1 -6.71 -10.89 -7.02
CA PHE A 1 -5.64 -9.88 -6.93
C PHE A 1 -6.18 -8.46 -6.88
N GLU A 2 -7.03 -7.99 -7.82
CA GLU A 2 -7.61 -6.64 -7.74
C GLU A 2 -8.34 -6.38 -6.41
N ALA A 3 -9.22 -7.30 -6.00
CA ALA A 3 -9.93 -7.19 -4.73
C ALA A 3 -9.00 -7.14 -3.51
N ASP A 4 -7.85 -7.81 -3.58
CA ASP A 4 -6.86 -7.84 -2.50
C ASP A 4 -6.10 -6.51 -2.43
N ILE A 5 -5.72 -5.96 -3.59
CA ILE A 5 -5.11 -4.63 -3.71
C ILE A 5 -6.07 -3.57 -3.16
N ALA A 6 -7.35 -3.63 -3.54
CA ALA A 6 -8.37 -2.71 -3.06
C ALA A 6 -8.56 -2.78 -1.55
N LYS A 7 -8.54 -3.98 -0.95
CA LYS A 7 -8.59 -4.16 0.51
C LYS A 7 -7.37 -3.54 1.20
N LEU A 8 -6.17 -3.75 0.67
CA LEU A 8 -4.94 -3.16 1.21
C LEU A 8 -4.94 -1.63 1.11
N ALA A 9 -5.45 -1.07 0.01
CA ALA A 9 -5.59 0.37 -0.17
C ALA A 9 -6.63 0.96 0.78
N ALA A 10 -7.81 0.33 0.92
CA ALA A 10 -8.86 0.75 1.85
C ALA A 10 -8.40 0.68 3.32
N ALA A 11 -7.56 -0.30 3.65
CA ALA A 11 -6.89 -0.41 4.94
C ALA A 11 -5.76 0.62 5.14
N GLY A 12 -5.44 1.42 4.12
CA GLY A 12 -4.34 2.39 4.16
C GLY A 12 -2.95 1.74 4.22
N ILE A 13 -2.80 0.47 3.83
CA ILE A 13 -1.52 -0.27 3.79
C ILE A 13 -0.71 0.04 2.53
N THR A 14 -1.39 0.32 1.41
CA THR A 14 -0.78 0.84 0.17
C THR A 14 -1.41 2.21 -0.16
N GLN A 15 -0.69 3.06 -0.90
CA GLN A 15 -1.11 4.44 -1.19
C GLN A 15 -0.98 4.80 -2.67
N GLY A 16 -0.85 3.81 -3.56
CA GLY A 16 -0.63 4.09 -4.99
C GLY A 16 0.75 4.69 -5.31
N CYS A 17 0.97 4.95 -6.60
CA CYS A 17 2.27 5.31 -7.19
C CYS A 17 2.30 6.72 -7.81
N ASN A 18 1.21 7.48 -7.77
CA ASN A 18 1.07 8.77 -8.47
C ASN A 18 0.77 9.92 -7.51
N PRO A 19 1.74 10.34 -6.68
CA PRO A 19 1.55 11.47 -5.80
C PRO A 19 1.31 12.79 -6.60
N PRO A 20 0.55 13.74 -6.05
CA PRO A 20 -0.09 13.68 -4.73
C PRO A 20 -1.43 12.91 -4.72
N THR A 21 -1.99 12.58 -5.89
CA THR A 21 -3.35 12.00 -6.01
C THR A 21 -3.44 10.58 -5.49
N ASN A 22 -2.42 9.74 -5.72
CA ASN A 22 -2.28 8.43 -5.09
C ASN A 22 -3.45 7.46 -5.35
N ASP A 23 -4.11 7.58 -6.52
CA ASP A 23 -5.27 6.79 -6.94
C ASP A 23 -4.94 5.69 -7.97
N ARG A 24 -3.66 5.52 -8.34
CA ARG A 24 -3.21 4.53 -9.31
C ARG A 24 -2.48 3.36 -8.65
N PHE A 25 -2.83 2.15 -9.08
CA PHE A 25 -2.00 0.95 -8.90
C PHE A 25 -1.01 0.80 -10.07
N CYS A 26 0.28 0.68 -9.77
CA CYS A 26 1.34 0.45 -10.77
C CYS A 26 1.90 -0.98 -10.61
N PRO A 27 1.44 -1.96 -11.41
CA PRO A 27 1.84 -3.37 -11.25
C PRO A 27 3.29 -3.65 -11.61
N ASP A 28 3.86 -2.87 -12.53
CA ASP A 28 5.22 -3.09 -13.06
C ASP A 28 6.30 -2.32 -12.27
N ASP A 29 5.88 -1.46 -11.34
CA ASP A 29 6.81 -0.70 -10.50
C ASP A 29 7.37 -1.57 -9.38
N SER A 30 8.69 -1.55 -9.24
CA SER A 30 9.35 -2.22 -8.12
C SER A 30 9.09 -1.48 -6.80
N VAL A 31 8.79 -2.25 -5.75
CA VAL A 31 8.72 -1.74 -4.38
C VAL A 31 10.12 -1.65 -3.80
N THR A 32 10.53 -0.45 -3.39
CA THR A 32 11.79 -0.25 -2.64
C THR A 32 11.70 -0.86 -1.25
N ARG A 33 12.86 -1.16 -0.63
CA ARG A 33 12.91 -1.64 0.76
C ARG A 33 12.24 -0.67 1.75
N GLY A 34 12.36 0.64 1.51
CA GLY A 34 11.72 1.67 2.33
C GLY A 34 10.19 1.64 2.22
N GLN A 35 9.66 1.50 1.00
CA GLN A 35 8.22 1.34 0.79
C GLN A 35 7.69 0.06 1.44
N MET A 36 8.40 -1.07 1.31
CA MET A 36 8.03 -2.32 1.97
C MET A 36 8.00 -2.17 3.50
N ALA A 37 9.01 -1.53 4.09
CA ALA A 37 9.02 -1.24 5.53
C ALA A 37 7.82 -0.38 5.96
N ALA A 38 7.46 0.63 5.16
CA ALA A 38 6.29 1.46 5.41
C ALA A 38 4.96 0.68 5.30
N PHE A 39 4.88 -0.34 4.43
CA PHE A 39 3.68 -1.20 4.30
C PHE A 39 3.52 -2.04 5.56
N LEU A 40 4.60 -2.71 6.00
CA LEU A 40 4.62 -3.55 7.20
C LEU A 40 4.27 -2.75 8.46
N ASN A 41 4.85 -1.54 8.61
CA ASN A 41 4.54 -0.68 9.75
C ASN A 41 3.05 -0.32 9.82
N ARG A 42 2.44 0.04 8.69
CA ARG A 42 1.00 0.37 8.62
C ARG A 42 0.13 -0.86 8.88
N ALA A 43 0.49 -2.01 8.35
CA ALA A 43 -0.22 -3.27 8.61
C ALA A 43 -0.18 -3.66 10.10
N ALA A 44 0.98 -3.52 10.76
CA ALA A 44 1.13 -3.85 12.19
C ALA A 44 0.26 -2.96 13.10
N ASN A 45 0.09 -1.69 12.75
CA ASN A 45 -0.76 -0.76 13.50
C ASN A 45 -2.25 -1.14 13.43
N ILE A 46 -2.70 -1.72 12.32
CA ILE A 46 -4.09 -2.18 12.16
C ILE A 46 -4.37 -3.39 13.05
N SER A 47 -3.44 -4.35 13.11
CA SER A 47 -3.59 -5.56 13.93
C SER A 47 -3.54 -5.31 15.44
N SER A 48 -3.15 -4.10 15.85
CA SER A 48 -3.01 -3.71 17.26
C SER A 48 -4.19 -2.86 17.76
N SER A 49 -5.21 -2.65 16.92
CA SER A 49 -6.45 -1.90 17.23
C SER A 49 -7.65 -2.85 17.24
#